data_AF-A0AAV4Y1T4-F1
#
_entry.id   AF-A0AAV4Y1T4-F1
#
_cell.length_a   1.000
_cell.length_b   1.000
_cell.length_c   1.000
_cell.angle_alpha   90.00
_cell.angle_beta   90.00
_cell.angle_gamma   90.00
#
_symmetry.space_group_name_H-M   'P 1'
#
loop_
_entity.id
_entity.type
_entity.pdbx_description
1 polymer ?
#
loop_
_entity_poly.entity_id
_entity_poly.type
_entity_poly.pdbx_seq_one_letter_code
_entity_poly.pdbx_strand_id
1 'polypeptide(L)'
;MNPAGRFFANFCGRFLISSIILQVFFSLALAEIHFKEEFSDGGKWEDRWISSEHSGKEWGKFVLTHGKFFGDPEISKGIQTSQDARFYGSSTKFQPFSNKDKPVIFQFSVKHEQNIDCGGGYIKVFDCSLDPKDLHGETPYLIMFGPDICGPGTKKVHAIFNYKGKNLLINKEMRLQG
;
A
#
# COMPACT_ATOMS: atom_id res chain seq x y z
N MET A 1 22.42 -48.04 43.22
CA MET A 1 21.83 -47.24 42.12
C MET A 1 22.97 -46.61 41.32
N ASN A 2 23.00 -46.84 40.01
CA ASN A 2 24.17 -46.67 39.14
C ASN A 2 24.35 -45.19 38.70
N PRO A 3 25.56 -44.56 38.83
CA PRO A 3 25.79 -43.15 38.49
C PRO A 3 25.46 -42.76 37.04
N ALA A 4 25.43 -43.72 36.11
CA ALA A 4 25.05 -43.50 34.71
C ALA A 4 23.58 -43.07 34.53
N GLY A 5 22.66 -43.52 35.39
CA GLY A 5 21.23 -43.19 35.28
C GLY A 5 20.90 -41.73 35.63
N ARG A 6 21.73 -41.09 36.46
CA ARG A 6 21.56 -39.69 36.85
C ARG A 6 22.04 -38.71 35.78
N PHE A 7 22.96 -39.14 34.92
CA PHE A 7 23.51 -38.34 33.82
C PHE A 7 22.55 -38.31 32.61
N PHE A 8 21.93 -39.45 32.28
CA PHE A 8 20.97 -39.55 31.18
C PHE A 8 19.65 -38.79 31.43
N ALA A 9 19.15 -38.75 32.67
CA ALA A 9 17.94 -38.01 33.01
C ALA A 9 18.11 -36.47 32.87
N ASN A 10 19.28 -35.94 33.24
CA ASN A 10 19.59 -34.50 33.14
C ASN A 10 19.84 -34.03 31.70
N PHE A 11 20.31 -34.91 30.81
CA PHE A 11 20.57 -34.59 29.41
C PHE A 11 19.27 -34.53 28.59
N CYS A 12 18.33 -35.44 28.86
CA CYS A 12 17.01 -35.49 28.21
C CYS A 12 16.12 -34.30 28.59
N GLY A 13 16.09 -33.91 29.88
CA GLY A 13 15.30 -32.78 30.37
C GLY A 13 15.72 -31.41 29.81
N ARG A 14 17.03 -31.17 29.63
CA ARG A 14 17.55 -29.93 29.05
C ARG A 14 17.23 -29.79 27.56
N PHE A 15 17.28 -30.87 26.79
CA PHE A 15 16.91 -30.86 25.37
C PHE A 15 15.40 -30.67 25.16
N LEU A 16 14.56 -31.29 25.99
CA LEU A 16 13.10 -31.10 25.96
C LEU A 16 12.69 -29.67 26.33
N ILE A 17 13.29 -29.08 27.37
CA ILE A 17 13.00 -27.68 27.77
C ILE A 17 13.50 -26.70 26.69
N SER A 18 14.66 -26.94 26.07
CA SER A 18 15.17 -26.12 24.97
C SER A 18 14.28 -26.18 23.71
N SER A 19 13.69 -27.34 23.41
CA SER A 19 12.80 -27.52 22.26
C SER A 19 11.43 -26.87 22.46
N ILE A 20 10.92 -26.83 23.69
CA ILE A 20 9.67 -26.13 24.04
C ILE A 20 9.87 -24.61 24.00
N ILE A 21 11.01 -24.10 24.49
CA ILE A 21 11.33 -22.67 24.41
C ILE A 21 11.44 -22.21 22.94
N LEU A 22 12.05 -23.01 22.06
CA LEU A 22 12.14 -22.69 20.63
C LEU A 22 10.77 -22.68 19.92
N GLN A 23 9.81 -23.49 20.37
CA GLN A 23 8.43 -23.47 19.86
C GLN A 23 7.59 -22.30 20.40
N VAL A 24 7.87 -21.82 21.62
CA VAL A 24 7.20 -20.65 22.22
C VAL A 24 7.63 -19.33 21.57
N PHE A 25 8.79 -19.28 20.90
CA PHE A 25 9.25 -18.11 20.13
C PHE A 25 8.72 -18.02 18.70
N PHE A 26 7.86 -18.95 18.26
CA PHE A 26 7.02 -18.71 17.08
C PHE A 26 5.85 -17.80 17.48
N SER A 27 6.15 -16.53 17.80
CA SER A 27 5.14 -15.49 17.79
C SER A 27 4.59 -15.44 16.36
N LEU A 28 3.41 -16.02 16.15
CA LEU A 28 2.67 -15.88 14.91
C LEU A 28 2.34 -14.40 14.77
N ALA A 29 3.21 -13.64 14.09
CA ALA A 29 2.93 -12.30 13.64
C ALA A 29 1.90 -12.40 12.51
N LEU A 30 0.64 -12.65 12.87
CA LEU A 30 -0.48 -12.59 11.94
C LEU A 30 -0.72 -11.13 11.60
N ALA A 31 -0.29 -10.71 10.41
CA ALA A 31 -0.64 -9.42 9.87
C ALA A 31 -2.07 -9.49 9.29
N GLU A 32 -2.96 -8.65 9.81
CA GLU A 32 -4.30 -8.51 9.26
C GLU A 32 -4.25 -7.76 7.93
N ILE A 33 -4.80 -8.35 6.87
CA ILE A 33 -4.88 -7.74 5.54
C ILE A 33 -6.20 -6.99 5.44
N HIS A 34 -6.16 -5.67 5.60
CA HIS A 34 -7.37 -4.84 5.49
C HIS A 34 -7.81 -4.58 4.05
N PHE A 35 -6.86 -4.53 3.11
CA PHE A 35 -7.12 -4.32 1.70
C PHE A 35 -6.02 -4.97 0.85
N LYS A 36 -6.42 -5.62 -0.24
CA LYS A 36 -5.53 -6.22 -1.22
C LYS A 36 -6.19 -6.14 -2.60
N GLU A 37 -5.47 -5.57 -3.56
CA GLU A 37 -5.87 -5.52 -4.97
C GLU A 37 -4.67 -5.92 -5.82
N GLU A 38 -4.87 -6.91 -6.69
CA GLU A 38 -3.85 -7.47 -7.58
C GLU A 38 -4.27 -7.35 -9.05
N PHE A 39 -5.50 -6.90 -9.34
CA PHE A 39 -6.04 -6.76 -10.70
C PHE A 39 -5.96 -8.05 -11.55
N SER A 40 -5.97 -9.21 -10.89
CA SER A 40 -5.78 -10.53 -11.50
C SER A 40 -7.06 -11.15 -12.05
N ASP A 41 -8.21 -10.51 -11.85
CA ASP A 41 -9.54 -11.02 -12.21
C ASP A 41 -10.17 -10.31 -13.43
N GLY A 42 -9.31 -9.77 -14.30
CA GLY A 42 -9.72 -9.13 -15.55
C GLY A 42 -10.59 -7.91 -15.30
N GLY A 43 -11.64 -7.70 -16.12
CA GLY A 43 -12.49 -6.50 -16.07
C GLY A 43 -13.28 -6.27 -14.78
N LYS A 44 -13.33 -7.25 -13.85
CA LYS A 44 -14.06 -7.15 -12.58
C LYS A 44 -13.56 -6.06 -11.64
N TRP A 45 -12.35 -5.54 -11.85
CA TRP A 45 -11.85 -4.40 -11.09
C TRP A 45 -12.76 -3.17 -11.25
N GLU A 46 -13.44 -3.02 -12.40
CA GLU A 46 -14.37 -1.90 -12.65
C GLU A 46 -15.60 -1.96 -11.73
N ASP A 47 -15.96 -3.14 -11.21
CA ASP A 47 -17.04 -3.29 -10.22
C ASP A 47 -16.61 -2.80 -8.83
N ARG A 48 -15.31 -2.80 -8.55
CA ARG A 48 -14.72 -2.43 -7.24
C ARG A 48 -14.25 -0.99 -7.17
N TRP A 49 -13.85 -0.41 -8.31
CA TRP A 49 -13.22 0.90 -8.39
C TRP A 49 -14.19 1.91 -8.98
N ILE A 50 -14.46 2.97 -8.22
CA ILE A 50 -15.39 4.03 -8.60
C ILE A 50 -14.60 5.25 -9.02
N SER A 51 -14.75 5.65 -10.28
CA SER A 51 -14.22 6.90 -10.80
C SER A 51 -15.01 8.10 -10.30
N SER A 52 -14.30 9.20 -10.05
CA SER A 52 -14.88 10.48 -9.70
C SER A 52 -15.68 11.07 -10.87
N GLU A 53 -16.75 11.78 -10.51
CA GLU A 53 -17.60 12.59 -11.38
C GLU A 53 -17.62 14.06 -10.93
N HIS A 54 -16.74 14.45 -9.99
CA HIS A 54 -16.67 15.82 -9.49
C HIS A 54 -16.48 16.81 -10.65
N SER A 55 -17.32 17.85 -10.65
CA SER A 55 -17.42 18.82 -11.74
C SER A 55 -16.17 19.71 -11.88
N GLY A 56 -16.00 20.37 -13.02
CA GLY A 56 -14.92 21.35 -13.24
C GLY A 56 -13.54 20.74 -13.55
N LYS A 57 -13.47 19.42 -13.79
CA LYS A 57 -12.26 18.72 -14.23
C LYS A 57 -12.55 17.79 -15.39
N GLU A 58 -11.60 17.67 -16.32
CA GLU A 58 -11.60 16.63 -17.34
C GLU A 58 -10.86 15.41 -16.79
N TRP A 59 -11.62 14.38 -16.41
CA TRP A 59 -11.10 13.15 -15.81
C TRP A 59 -10.49 12.22 -16.86
N GLY A 60 -9.26 11.77 -16.58
CA GLY A 60 -8.61 10.72 -17.33
C GLY A 60 -9.17 9.34 -17.00
N LYS A 61 -9.02 8.40 -17.92
CA LYS A 61 -9.48 7.01 -17.77
C LYS A 61 -8.33 6.09 -17.39
N PHE A 62 -8.55 5.26 -16.38
CA PHE A 62 -7.68 4.13 -16.10
C PHE A 62 -8.00 2.97 -17.03
N VAL A 63 -6.98 2.26 -17.47
CA VAL A 63 -7.11 1.02 -18.26
C VAL A 63 -6.33 -0.11 -17.61
N LEU A 64 -6.85 -1.33 -17.68
CA LEU A 64 -6.18 -2.52 -17.18
C LEU A 64 -5.15 -3.01 -18.20
N THR A 65 -3.88 -3.08 -17.81
CA THR A 65 -2.79 -3.49 -18.71
C THR A 65 -1.52 -3.82 -17.91
N HIS A 66 -0.64 -4.62 -18.51
CA HIS A 66 0.71 -4.89 -18.01
C HIS A 66 1.77 -3.94 -18.63
N GLY A 67 1.36 -3.02 -19.50
CA GLY A 67 2.25 -2.11 -20.23
C GLY A 67 2.98 -2.79 -21.40
N LYS A 68 3.93 -2.08 -22.01
CA LYS A 68 4.72 -2.54 -23.17
C LYS A 68 5.76 -3.61 -22.82
N PHE A 69 6.29 -3.57 -21.60
CA PHE A 69 7.24 -4.56 -21.09
C PHE A 69 6.85 -4.99 -19.68
N PHE A 70 6.99 -6.26 -19.36
CA PHE A 70 6.53 -6.83 -18.10
C PHE A 70 7.38 -8.04 -17.73
N GLY A 71 7.36 -8.40 -16.44
CA GLY A 71 7.98 -9.65 -15.97
C GLY A 71 7.09 -10.84 -16.32
N ASP A 72 5.89 -10.84 -15.75
CA ASP A 72 4.83 -11.82 -16.05
C ASP A 72 3.56 -11.09 -16.50
N PRO A 73 2.93 -11.45 -17.63
CA PRO A 73 1.81 -10.70 -18.20
C PRO A 73 0.54 -10.74 -17.35
N GLU A 74 0.35 -11.75 -16.50
CA GLU A 74 -0.84 -11.87 -15.66
C GLU A 74 -0.61 -11.18 -14.31
N ILE A 75 0.56 -11.37 -13.69
CA ILE A 75 0.90 -10.77 -12.40
C ILE A 75 1.19 -9.28 -12.52
N SER A 76 1.73 -8.83 -13.67
CA SER A 76 2.11 -7.42 -13.87
C SER A 76 0.94 -6.53 -14.28
N LYS A 77 -0.29 -7.05 -14.40
CA LYS A 77 -1.47 -6.24 -14.70
C LYS A 77 -1.74 -5.26 -13.56
N GLY A 78 -2.09 -4.04 -13.94
CA GLY A 78 -2.55 -3.01 -13.03
C GLY A 78 -3.30 -1.92 -13.79
N ILE A 79 -3.74 -0.90 -13.07
CA ILE A 79 -4.36 0.28 -13.67
C ILE A 79 -3.29 1.23 -14.23
N GLN A 80 -3.44 1.63 -15.48
CA GLN A 80 -2.59 2.61 -16.16
C GLN A 80 -3.40 3.85 -16.54
N THR A 81 -2.82 5.04 -16.33
CA THR A 81 -3.34 6.30 -16.85
C THR A 81 -3.24 6.33 -18.37
N SER A 82 -4.36 6.53 -19.09
CA SER A 82 -4.41 6.38 -20.56
C SER A 82 -4.31 7.68 -21.37
N GLN A 83 -4.36 8.83 -20.70
CA GLN A 83 -4.47 10.16 -21.32
C GLN A 83 -3.51 11.15 -20.67
N ASP A 84 -2.79 11.91 -21.50
CA ASP A 84 -1.86 12.95 -21.08
C ASP A 84 -2.58 14.19 -20.54
N ALA A 85 -1.92 14.93 -19.65
CA ALA A 85 -2.43 16.18 -19.08
C ALA A 85 -3.86 16.09 -18.51
N ARG A 86 -4.17 14.97 -17.84
CA ARG A 86 -5.46 14.72 -17.17
C ARG A 86 -5.32 14.60 -15.66
N PHE A 87 -6.38 15.01 -14.96
CA PHE A 87 -6.57 14.63 -13.57
C PHE A 87 -7.14 13.21 -13.50
N TYR A 88 -6.71 12.45 -12.50
CA TYR A 88 -7.20 11.09 -12.25
C TYR A 88 -7.76 10.99 -10.84
N GLY A 89 -8.90 10.35 -10.71
CA GLY A 89 -9.62 10.18 -9.45
C GLY A 89 -10.41 8.89 -9.52
N SER A 90 -9.92 7.86 -8.85
CA SER A 90 -10.62 6.60 -8.66
C SER A 90 -10.37 6.11 -7.25
N SER A 91 -11.38 5.52 -6.62
CA SER A 91 -11.28 5.01 -5.26
C SER A 91 -12.04 3.70 -5.12
N THR A 92 -11.63 2.89 -4.16
CA THR A 92 -12.29 1.65 -3.81
C THR A 92 -12.46 1.59 -2.29
N LYS A 93 -13.59 1.04 -1.85
CA LYS A 93 -13.90 0.87 -0.43
C LYS A 93 -13.40 -0.48 0.05
N PHE A 94 -12.92 -0.52 1.28
CA PHE A 94 -12.56 -1.74 2.00
C PHE A 94 -13.16 -1.70 3.41
N GLN A 95 -13.03 -2.79 4.17
CA GLN A 95 -13.61 -2.87 5.50
C GLN A 95 -13.03 -1.78 6.41
N PRO A 96 -13.88 -0.91 6.99
CA PRO A 96 -13.41 0.11 7.92
C PRO A 96 -12.64 -0.50 9.08
N PHE A 97 -11.49 0.09 9.40
CA PHE A 97 -10.67 -0.33 10.54
C PHE A 97 -10.04 0.88 11.22
N SER A 98 -9.49 0.66 12.42
CA SER A 98 -8.68 1.65 13.13
C SER A 98 -7.30 1.05 13.41
N ASN A 99 -6.25 1.82 13.15
CA ASN A 99 -4.88 1.49 13.51
C ASN A 99 -4.50 1.99 14.92
N LYS A 100 -5.47 2.34 15.77
CA LYS A 100 -5.17 2.76 17.14
C LYS A 100 -4.39 1.65 17.86
N ASP A 101 -3.28 2.03 18.48
CA ASP A 101 -2.38 1.15 19.21
C ASP A 101 -1.77 0.00 18.37
N LYS A 102 -1.85 0.09 17.03
CA LYS A 102 -1.34 -0.92 16.09
C LYS A 102 -0.53 -0.26 14.96
N PRO A 103 0.57 -0.89 14.50
CA PRO A 103 1.22 -0.45 13.28
C PRO A 103 0.29 -0.64 12.08
N VAL A 104 0.40 0.26 11.10
CA VAL A 104 -0.27 0.14 9.81
C VAL A 104 0.78 0.18 8.70
N ILE A 105 0.60 -0.66 7.69
CA ILE A 105 1.52 -0.77 6.55
C ILE A 105 0.74 -0.42 5.29
N PHE A 106 1.28 0.50 4.49
CA PHE A 106 0.79 0.81 3.16
C PHE A 106 1.84 0.37 2.15
N GLN A 107 1.45 -0.48 1.20
CA GLN A 107 2.33 -0.99 0.17
C GLN A 107 1.59 -1.05 -1.16
N PHE A 108 2.24 -0.54 -2.20
CA PHE A 108 1.77 -0.61 -3.58
C PHE A 108 2.97 -0.45 -4.51
N SER A 109 2.78 -0.80 -5.78
CA SER A 109 3.82 -0.69 -6.81
C SER A 109 3.45 0.41 -7.81
N VAL A 110 4.43 1.22 -8.20
CA VAL A 110 4.29 2.25 -9.24
C VAL A 110 5.32 2.01 -10.31
N LYS A 111 4.89 2.03 -11.56
CA LYS A 111 5.77 1.90 -12.72
C LYS A 111 5.52 3.07 -13.67
N HIS A 112 6.48 3.98 -13.76
CA HIS A 112 6.48 5.07 -14.74
C HIS A 112 7.12 4.59 -16.05
N GLU A 113 6.38 3.79 -16.82
CA GLU A 113 6.85 3.23 -18.11
C GLU A 113 7.15 4.32 -19.15
N GLN A 114 6.41 5.42 -19.10
CA GLN A 114 6.41 6.49 -20.10
C GLN A 114 7.54 7.52 -19.96
N ASN A 115 8.51 7.30 -19.05
CA ASN A 115 9.51 8.31 -18.67
C ASN A 115 8.85 9.62 -18.24
N ILE A 116 8.02 9.56 -17.19
CA ILE A 116 7.19 10.69 -16.74
C ILE A 116 8.04 11.95 -16.47
N ASP A 117 7.57 13.09 -16.98
CA ASP A 117 8.17 14.41 -16.78
C ASP A 117 7.55 15.15 -15.59
N CYS A 118 6.22 15.13 -15.47
CA CYS A 118 5.48 15.63 -14.31
C CYS A 118 4.19 14.83 -14.06
N GLY A 119 4.07 14.24 -12.88
CA GLY A 119 2.87 13.59 -12.39
C GLY A 119 3.07 12.86 -11.06
N GLY A 120 1.95 12.72 -10.33
CA GLY A 120 1.91 12.00 -9.06
C GLY A 120 1.71 10.49 -9.26
N GLY A 121 2.34 9.70 -8.41
CA GLY A 121 2.11 8.25 -8.28
C GLY A 121 1.77 7.86 -6.84
N TYR A 122 1.11 8.74 -6.09
CA TYR A 122 0.74 8.53 -4.69
C TYR A 122 -0.70 8.06 -4.53
N ILE A 123 -0.98 7.41 -3.39
CA ILE A 123 -2.33 7.07 -2.95
C ILE A 123 -2.79 8.01 -1.83
N LYS A 124 -4.10 8.13 -1.66
CA LYS A 124 -4.74 8.77 -0.51
C LYS A 124 -5.60 7.73 0.23
N VAL A 125 -5.60 7.79 1.55
CA VAL A 125 -6.45 6.99 2.44
C VAL A 125 -7.49 7.93 3.04
N PHE A 126 -8.76 7.56 2.92
CA PHE A 126 -9.89 8.38 3.34
C PHE A 126 -10.59 7.76 4.55
N ASP A 127 -11.38 8.56 5.26
CA ASP A 127 -12.32 8.02 6.24
C ASP A 127 -13.58 7.46 5.55
N CYS A 128 -14.52 6.96 6.35
CA CYS A 128 -15.75 6.35 5.84
C CYS A 128 -16.75 7.34 5.24
N SER A 129 -16.51 8.65 5.37
CA SER A 129 -17.41 9.70 4.89
C SER A 129 -17.17 10.08 3.41
N LEU A 130 -16.11 9.57 2.79
CA LEU A 130 -15.84 9.79 1.38
C LEU A 130 -17.04 9.42 0.51
N ASP A 131 -17.49 10.38 -0.29
CA ASP A 131 -18.27 10.11 -1.50
C ASP A 131 -17.30 9.85 -2.67
N PRO A 132 -17.20 8.60 -3.18
CA PRO A 132 -16.32 8.28 -4.30
C PRO A 132 -16.62 9.07 -5.57
N LYS A 133 -17.89 9.46 -5.78
CA LYS A 133 -18.33 10.20 -6.97
C LYS A 133 -17.94 11.67 -6.92
N ASP A 134 -17.73 12.22 -5.74
CA ASP A 134 -17.28 13.60 -5.55
C ASP A 134 -15.77 13.68 -5.20
N LEU A 135 -14.97 12.68 -5.53
CA LEU A 135 -13.54 12.66 -5.21
C LEU A 135 -12.73 13.70 -6.03
N HIS A 136 -11.98 14.57 -5.37
CA HIS A 136 -11.16 15.61 -6.00
C HIS A 136 -9.86 15.89 -5.22
N GLY A 137 -9.10 16.91 -5.65
CA GLY A 137 -7.79 17.22 -5.08
C GLY A 137 -7.87 17.67 -3.62
N GLU A 138 -8.94 18.37 -3.29
CA GLU A 138 -9.25 19.06 -2.05
C GLU A 138 -10.05 18.18 -1.08
N THR A 139 -10.55 17.01 -1.52
CA THR A 139 -11.24 16.05 -0.66
C THR A 139 -10.37 15.71 0.56
N PRO A 140 -10.89 15.88 1.79
CA PRO A 140 -10.16 15.55 3.01
C PRO A 140 -9.72 14.08 3.02
N TYR A 141 -8.46 13.84 3.37
CA TYR A 141 -7.88 12.51 3.49
C TYR A 141 -7.18 12.38 4.84
N LEU A 142 -6.99 11.15 5.31
CA LEU A 142 -6.26 10.84 6.54
C LEU A 142 -4.75 10.78 6.28
N ILE A 143 -4.36 10.11 5.20
CA ILE A 143 -2.95 9.89 4.81
C ILE A 143 -2.80 10.04 3.31
N MET A 144 -1.71 10.67 2.85
CA MET A 144 -1.24 10.60 1.46
C MET A 144 0.18 10.06 1.44
N PHE A 145 0.43 9.05 0.61
CA PHE A 145 1.72 8.38 0.54
C PHE A 145 2.09 7.97 -0.88
N GLY A 146 3.32 8.29 -1.31
CA GLY A 146 3.88 7.79 -2.57
C GLY A 146 4.73 8.79 -3.35
N PRO A 147 5.27 8.37 -4.52
CA PRO A 147 6.11 9.19 -5.37
C PRO A 147 5.37 10.39 -5.97
N ASP A 148 6.09 11.48 -6.13
CA ASP A 148 5.70 12.66 -6.87
C ASP A 148 6.91 13.20 -7.65
N ILE A 149 6.74 13.27 -8.96
CA ILE A 149 7.78 13.67 -9.91
C ILE A 149 7.25 14.90 -10.64
N CYS A 150 7.99 15.99 -10.65
CA CYS A 150 7.70 17.13 -11.51
C CYS A 150 8.98 17.87 -11.88
N GLY A 151 9.44 17.62 -13.10
CA GLY A 151 10.69 18.11 -13.64
C GLY A 151 11.92 17.62 -12.86
N PRO A 152 13.09 18.24 -13.09
CA PRO A 152 14.34 17.88 -12.41
C PRO A 152 14.34 18.22 -10.91
N GLY A 153 13.53 19.20 -10.49
CA GLY A 153 13.56 19.76 -9.13
C GLY A 153 12.67 19.03 -8.12
N THR A 154 11.65 18.30 -8.57
CA THR A 154 10.71 17.59 -7.69
C THR A 154 10.79 16.10 -7.98
N LYS A 155 11.49 15.35 -7.12
CA LYS A 155 11.54 13.88 -7.13
C LYS A 155 11.52 13.37 -5.71
N LYS A 156 10.33 13.31 -5.11
CA LYS A 156 10.17 13.01 -3.68
C LYS A 156 9.08 11.99 -3.44
N VAL A 157 9.16 11.34 -2.28
CA VAL A 157 8.07 10.55 -1.71
C VAL A 157 7.32 11.43 -0.73
N HIS A 158 6.03 11.63 -0.96
CA HIS A 158 5.14 12.25 0.03
C HIS A 158 4.82 11.22 1.12
N ALA A 159 4.82 11.70 2.36
CA ALA A 159 4.20 11.05 3.51
C ALA A 159 3.53 12.17 4.32
N ILE A 160 2.22 12.33 4.10
CA ILE A 160 1.42 13.43 4.64
C ILE A 160 0.35 12.85 5.54
N PHE A 161 0.22 13.42 6.75
CA PHE A 161 -0.77 13.01 7.74
C PHE A 161 -1.72 14.17 8.03
N ASN A 162 -3.02 13.90 8.01
CA ASN A 162 -3.99 14.89 8.46
C ASN A 162 -4.11 14.86 9.99
N TYR A 163 -3.89 16.01 10.62
CA TYR A 163 -4.06 16.18 12.06
C TYR A 163 -4.76 17.50 12.36
N LYS A 164 -5.88 17.44 13.07
CA LYS A 164 -6.71 18.60 13.41
C LYS A 164 -7.07 19.46 12.18
N GLY A 165 -7.42 18.81 11.08
CA GLY A 165 -7.81 19.47 9.82
C GLY A 165 -6.66 20.05 9.02
N LYS A 166 -5.40 19.80 9.40
CA LYS A 166 -4.22 20.26 8.67
C LYS A 166 -3.43 19.08 8.11
N ASN A 167 -2.99 19.20 6.87
CA ASN A 167 -2.10 18.24 6.22
C ASN A 167 -0.66 18.53 6.62
N LEU A 168 -0.08 17.68 7.45
CA LEU A 168 1.29 17.78 7.95
C LEU A 168 2.23 16.97 7.04
N LEU A 169 3.18 17.67 6.42
CA LEU A 169 4.22 17.05 5.60
C LEU A 169 5.35 16.52 6.48
N ILE A 170 5.96 15.41 6.08
CA ILE A 170 7.19 14.94 6.72
C ILE A 170 8.34 15.93 6.47
N ASN A 171 9.13 16.20 7.51
CA ASN A 171 10.27 17.13 7.42
C ASN A 171 11.48 16.54 6.69
N LYS A 172 11.54 15.21 6.58
CA LYS A 172 12.64 14.50 5.92
C LYS A 172 12.35 14.37 4.43
N GLU A 173 13.23 14.90 3.60
CA GLU A 173 13.18 14.66 2.16
C GLU A 173 13.52 13.19 1.86
N MET A 174 12.59 12.49 1.25
CA MET A 174 12.77 11.12 0.78
C MET A 174 12.86 11.16 -0.74
N ARG A 175 14.08 11.02 -1.28
CA ARG A 175 14.29 11.06 -2.73
C ARG A 175 13.96 9.73 -3.36
N LEU A 176 13.32 9.81 -4.53
CA LEU A 176 13.17 8.66 -5.41
C LEU A 176 14.54 8.33 -5.99
N GLN A 177 15.00 7.10 -5.76
CA GLN A 177 16.18 6.54 -6.41
C GLN A 177 15.68 5.81 -7.66
N GLY A 178 16.26 6.15 -8.81
CA GLY A 178 15.97 5.55 -10.11
C GLY A 178 17.26 5.23 -10.84
#